data_AF-A0A925VRI1-F1
#
_entry.id   AF-A0A925VRI1-F1
#
_cell.length_a   1.000
_cell.length_b   1.000
_cell.length_c   1.000
_cell.angle_alpha   90.00
_cell.angle_beta   90.00
_cell.angle_gamma   90.00
#
_symmetry.space_group_name_H-M   'P 1'
#
loop_
_entity.id
_entity.type
_entity.pdbx_description
1 polymer ?
#
loop_
_entity_poly.entity_id
_entity_poly.type
_entity_poly.pdbx_seq_one_letter_code
_entity_poly.pdbx_strand_id
1 'polypeptide(L)'
;MNRLRQLIIVGLAATSLSSCATVFGGPVTTYQKTKPAPGQPQREVRVGALVADILLTGALGTAIDFATGAIYKPQSAAAAPAAAPAK
;
A
#
# COMPACT_ATOMS: atom_id res chain seq x y z
N MET A 1 14.13 30.84 1.78
CA MET A 1 13.15 29.78 1.45
C MET A 1 11.76 30.38 1.52
N ASN A 2 11.11 30.56 0.38
CA ASN A 2 9.83 31.28 0.32
C ASN A 2 8.78 30.46 1.09
N ARG A 3 8.11 31.07 2.07
CA ARG A 3 7.12 30.41 2.96
C ARG A 3 6.12 29.55 2.18
N LEU A 4 5.74 30.00 0.97
CA LEU A 4 4.89 29.25 0.04
C LEU A 4 5.49 27.91 -0.42
N ARG A 5 6.78 27.87 -0.78
CA ARG A 5 7.48 26.61 -1.12
C ARG A 5 7.50 25.65 0.06
N GLN A 6 7.69 26.19 1.27
CA GLN A 6 7.69 25.39 2.50
C GLN A 6 6.31 24.78 2.77
N LEU A 7 5.23 25.57 2.58
CA LEU A 7 3.86 25.10 2.69
C LEU A 7 3.49 24.08 1.62
N ILE A 8 3.98 24.24 0.38
CA ILE A 8 3.77 23.24 -0.68
C ILE A 8 4.45 21.92 -0.33
N ILE A 9 5.70 21.95 0.14
CA ILE A 9 6.43 20.73 0.52
C ILE A 9 5.78 20.04 1.73
N VAL A 10 5.41 20.81 2.76
CA VAL A 10 4.73 20.28 3.96
C VAL A 10 3.33 19.77 3.60
N GLY A 11 2.62 20.46 2.70
CA GLY A 11 1.32 20.02 2.17
C GLY A 11 1.43 18.72 1.38
N LEU A 12 2.41 18.60 0.48
CA LEU A 12 2.67 17.38 -0.28
C LEU A 12 3.11 16.21 0.63
N ALA A 13 3.91 16.51 1.66
CA ALA A 13 4.32 15.53 2.66
C ALA A 13 3.15 15.08 3.54
N ALA A 14 2.26 16.00 3.93
CA ALA A 14 1.07 15.69 4.72
C ALA A 14 0.05 14.88 3.91
N THR A 15 -0.11 15.16 2.61
CA THR A 15 -0.95 14.33 1.72
C THR A 15 -0.29 12.99 1.40
N SER A 16 1.04 12.87 1.45
CA SER A 16 1.71 11.57 1.31
C SER A 16 1.52 10.63 2.51
N LEU A 17 1.15 11.16 3.69
CA LEU A 17 0.61 10.32 4.78
C LEU A 17 -0.82 9.82 4.49
N SER A 18 -1.51 10.45 3.55
CA SER A 18 -2.78 10.03 2.97
C SER A 18 -2.52 9.42 1.57
N SER A 19 -1.73 8.34 1.51
CA SER A 19 -1.41 7.59 0.26
C SER A 19 -2.60 7.54 -0.70
N CYS A 20 -2.36 7.74 -2.00
CA CYS A 20 -3.38 7.59 -3.05
C CYS A 20 -4.06 6.21 -3.02
N ALA A 21 -3.37 5.17 -2.52
CA ALA A 21 -3.96 3.87 -2.22
C ALA A 21 -5.03 3.89 -1.12
N THR A 22 -5.04 4.84 -0.18
CA THR A 22 -6.11 4.98 0.84
C THR A 22 -7.33 5.73 0.30
N VAL A 23 -7.14 6.70 -0.61
CA VAL A 23 -8.25 7.44 -1.24
C VAL A 23 -9.10 6.52 -2.13
N PHE A 24 -8.48 5.56 -2.81
CA PHE A 24 -9.19 4.60 -3.68
C PHE A 24 -9.31 3.17 -3.11
N GLY A 25 -8.55 2.82 -2.07
CA GLY A 25 -8.40 1.44 -1.60
C GLY A 25 -8.88 1.13 -0.19
N GLY A 26 -9.31 2.14 0.57
CA GLY A 26 -9.82 1.98 1.94
C GLY A 26 -8.72 1.79 3.00
N PRO A 27 -9.10 1.52 4.26
CA PRO A 27 -8.14 1.36 5.36
C PRO A 27 -7.25 0.13 5.15
N VAL A 28 -5.97 0.28 5.50
CA VAL A 28 -4.99 -0.82 5.40
C VAL A 28 -5.19 -1.80 6.56
N THR A 29 -5.46 -3.06 6.22
CA THR A 29 -5.70 -4.16 7.16
C THR A 29 -4.42 -4.74 7.76
N THR A 30 -4.53 -5.43 8.89
CA THR A 30 -3.40 -6.15 9.50
C THR A 30 -2.79 -7.17 8.53
N TYR A 31 -3.62 -7.89 7.76
CA TYR A 31 -3.17 -8.86 6.75
C TYR A 31 -2.22 -8.27 5.71
N GLN A 32 -2.49 -7.04 5.26
CA GLN A 32 -1.68 -6.32 4.28
C GLN A 32 -0.33 -5.85 4.86
N LYS A 33 -0.29 -5.54 6.17
CA LYS A 33 0.94 -5.11 6.87
C LYS A 33 1.82 -6.28 7.26
N THR A 34 1.24 -7.45 7.51
CA THR A 34 1.98 -8.64 7.93
C THR A 34 2.71 -9.28 6.75
N LYS A 35 4.06 -9.30 6.83
CA LYS A 35 4.90 -10.05 5.90
C LYS A 35 4.54 -11.55 5.94
N PRO A 36 4.45 -12.22 4.77
CA PRO A 36 4.27 -13.67 4.73
C PRO A 36 5.40 -14.41 5.45
N ALA A 37 5.05 -15.44 6.23
CA ALA A 37 6.04 -16.35 6.79
C ALA A 37 6.68 -17.22 5.68
N PRO A 38 7.87 -17.81 5.92
CA PRO A 38 8.45 -18.78 4.99
C PRO A 38 7.44 -19.90 4.64
N GLY A 39 7.25 -20.16 3.35
CA GLY A 39 6.26 -21.13 2.85
C GLY A 39 4.84 -20.59 2.68
N GLN A 40 4.54 -19.35 3.08
CA GLN A 40 3.26 -18.71 2.77
C GLN A 40 3.27 -18.04 1.39
N PRO A 41 2.11 -17.98 0.71
CA PRO A 41 1.99 -17.26 -0.55
C PRO A 41 2.28 -15.76 -0.38
N GLN A 42 2.93 -15.18 -1.39
CA GLN A 42 3.18 -13.75 -1.48
C GLN A 42 1.85 -12.98 -1.55
N ARG A 43 1.77 -11.82 -0.90
CA ARG A 43 0.58 -10.96 -0.96
C ARG A 43 0.37 -10.44 -2.38
N GLU A 44 -0.84 -10.56 -2.89
CA GLU A 44 -1.21 -10.03 -4.21
C GLU A 44 -1.16 -8.50 -4.20
N VAL A 45 -0.63 -7.93 -5.28
CA VAL A 45 -0.54 -6.48 -5.47
C VAL A 45 -1.77 -5.96 -6.22
N ARG A 46 -2.27 -4.79 -5.82
CA ARG A 46 -3.26 -4.01 -6.55
C ARG A 46 -2.60 -3.35 -7.76
N VAL A 47 -2.50 -4.07 -8.88
CA VAL A 47 -1.79 -3.60 -10.09
C VAL A 47 -2.30 -2.24 -10.58
N GLY A 48 -3.61 -2.00 -10.55
CA GLY A 48 -4.18 -0.70 -10.92
C GLY A 48 -3.70 0.45 -10.01
N ALA A 49 -3.60 0.20 -8.71
CA ALA A 49 -3.08 1.19 -7.75
C ALA A 49 -1.57 1.41 -7.96
N LEU A 50 -0.80 0.34 -8.20
CA LEU A 50 0.62 0.43 -8.50
C LEU A 50 0.88 1.29 -9.75
N VAL A 51 0.15 1.06 -10.83
CA VAL A 51 0.30 1.84 -12.07
C VAL A 51 -0.09 3.30 -11.84
N ALA A 52 -1.23 3.55 -11.18
CA ALA A 52 -1.66 4.91 -10.89
C ALA A 52 -0.63 5.67 -10.03
N ASP A 53 -0.07 5.00 -9.02
CA ASP A 53 0.89 5.61 -8.11
C ASP A 53 2.26 5.86 -8.77
N ILE A 54 2.76 4.92 -9.59
CA ILE A 54 3.96 5.15 -10.42
C ILE A 54 3.79 6.39 -11.32
N LEU A 55 2.61 6.55 -11.92
CA LEU A 55 2.36 7.64 -12.87
C LEU A 55 2.11 8.99 -12.17
N LEU A 56 1.51 9.00 -10.98
CA LEU A 56 1.11 10.23 -10.27
C LEU A 56 2.16 10.71 -9.27
N THR A 57 2.83 9.80 -8.57
CA THR A 57 3.76 10.11 -7.46
C THR A 57 5.17 9.56 -7.70
N GLY A 58 5.36 8.80 -8.78
CA GLY A 58 6.66 8.25 -9.18
C GLY A 58 7.17 7.19 -8.21
N ALA A 59 8.49 7.09 -8.09
CA ALA A 59 9.16 6.13 -7.22
C ALA A 59 8.91 6.38 -5.72
N LEU A 60 8.53 7.60 -5.33
CA LEU A 60 8.39 7.96 -3.92
C LEU A 60 7.08 7.44 -3.32
N GLY A 61 5.92 7.67 -3.96
CA GLY A 61 4.66 7.13 -3.44
C GLY A 61 4.65 5.62 -3.49
N THR A 62 5.21 5.04 -4.55
CA THR A 62 5.20 3.57 -4.72
C THR A 62 5.98 2.88 -3.62
N ALA A 63 7.15 3.42 -3.27
CA ALA A 63 7.92 2.93 -2.12
C ALA A 63 7.13 3.05 -0.79
N ILE A 64 6.40 4.14 -0.58
CA ILE A 64 5.57 4.36 0.60
C ILE A 64 4.37 3.38 0.63
N ASP A 65 3.74 3.10 -0.51
CA ASP A 65 2.62 2.16 -0.62
C ASP A 65 3.05 0.70 -0.38
N PHE A 66 4.27 0.33 -0.79
CA PHE A 66 4.89 -0.95 -0.42
C PHE A 66 5.27 -1.01 1.06
N ALA A 67 5.79 0.08 1.64
CA ALA A 67 6.19 0.14 3.04
C ALA A 67 4.97 0.08 3.99
N THR A 68 3.88 0.75 3.63
CA THR A 68 2.63 0.76 4.41
C THR A 68 1.79 -0.50 4.20
N GLY A 69 2.02 -1.23 3.10
CA GLY A 69 1.24 -2.39 2.70
C GLY A 69 -0.07 -2.04 1.98
N ALA A 70 -0.35 -0.76 1.74
CA ALA A 70 -1.55 -0.30 1.04
C ALA A 70 -1.64 -0.85 -0.40
N ILE A 71 -0.48 -1.15 -0.99
CA ILE A 71 -0.36 -1.74 -2.32
C ILE A 71 -0.89 -3.17 -2.42
N TYR A 72 -1.00 -3.89 -1.30
CA TYR A 72 -1.46 -5.28 -1.30
C TYR A 72 -2.99 -5.37 -1.32
N LYS A 73 -3.53 -6.46 -1.83
CA LYS A 73 -4.97 -6.74 -1.76
C LYS A 73 -5.35 -7.11 -0.31
N PRO A 74 -6.48 -6.61 0.20
CA PRO A 74 -7.02 -7.04 1.48
C PRO A 74 -7.46 -8.49 1.37
N GLN A 75 -7.43 -9.21 2.49
CA GLN A 75 -7.99 -10.56 2.55
C GLN A 75 -9.50 -10.44 2.39
N SER A 76 -10.01 -10.79 1.21
CA SER A 76 -11.45 -10.98 1.02
C SER A 76 -11.87 -12.20 1.83
N ALA A 77 -13.06 -12.19 2.44
CA ALA A 77 -13.58 -13.32 3.22
C ALA A 77 -13.61 -14.67 2.46
N ALA A 78 -13.44 -14.65 1.13
CA ALA A 78 -13.32 -15.84 0.28
C ALA A 78 -11.91 -16.44 0.18
N ALA A 79 -10.88 -15.80 0.73
CA ALA A 79 -9.48 -16.25 0.67
C ALA A 79 -8.93 -16.53 2.09
N ALA A 80 -9.70 -17.23 2.92
CA ALA A 80 -9.11 -17.99 4.01
C ALA A 80 -8.12 -19.00 3.38
N PRO A 81 -6.88 -19.09 3.87
CA PRO A 81 -5.91 -19.99 3.28
C PRO A 81 -6.47 -21.41 3.38
N ALA A 82 -6.56 -22.09 2.23
CA ALA A 82 -6.64 -23.54 2.21
C ALA A 82 -5.55 -24.05 3.15
N ALA A 83 -5.98 -24.58 4.29
CA ALA A 83 -5.12 -25.20 5.27
C ALA A 83 -4.23 -26.19 4.52
N ALA A 84 -2.92 -26.06 4.71
CA ALA A 84 -1.98 -27.10 4.31
C ALA A 84 -2.50 -28.43 4.88
N PRO A 85 -2.56 -29.52 4.09
CA PRO A 85 -2.94 -30.81 4.64
C PRO A 85 -1.92 -31.18 5.71
N ALA A 86 -2.43 -31.42 6.93
CA ALA A 86 -1.65 -32.00 8.01
C ALA A 86 -1.02 -33.32 7.52
N LYS A 87 0.29 -33.45 7.70
CA LYS A 87 0.97 -34.74 7.66
C LYS A 87 0.99 -35.33 9.06
#